data_AF-A0A834N9A6-F1
#
_entry.id   AF-A0A834N9A6-F1
#
_cell.length_a   1.000
_cell.length_b   1.000
_cell.length_c   1.000
_cell.angle_alpha   90.00
_cell.angle_beta   90.00
_cell.angle_gamma   90.00
#
_symmetry.space_group_name_H-M   'P 1'
#
loop_
_entity.id
_entity.type
_entity.pdbx_description
1 polymer ?
#
loop_
_entity_poly.entity_id
_entity_poly.type
_entity_poly.pdbx_seq_one_letter_code
_entity_poly.pdbx_strand_id
1 'polypeptide(L)'
;MSLEDWKKKEKLCYASQENMINTVQEEMFPYVSEEVEVRTSTDIEDEVQNRGGNVRPLQPSDSYNGAIRDTYIWSQTITDIDVLVKLPKSPLKAKDLRVSIETQRIKIEATQRHETCNKSTKDPKWTTIFEGELIFKTKKDESVWSLVSGYVSIHLEKVSERWWDALIMEEPKIELNKIDCSRNLDEMGLTEQMKVEELMWNHQQKLLGKPTSDQLKMEAIMKKAWNAKGSPFQVTLSLATITGIIATALLAIAFSTDNWLYTEVKRAQIQVRRTSLLTYRNLTPFT
;
A
#
# COMPACT_ATOMS: atom_id res chain seq x y z
N MET A 1 -25.37 42.22 -5.10
CA MET A 1 -25.13 41.00 -4.31
C MET A 1 -24.25 41.41 -3.15
N SER A 2 -24.79 41.38 -1.93
CA SER A 2 -24.11 41.87 -0.73
C SER A 2 -22.94 40.97 -0.33
N LEU A 3 -22.00 41.52 0.44
CA LEU A 3 -20.97 40.76 1.15
C LEU A 3 -21.60 39.72 2.11
N GLU A 4 -22.80 40.01 2.62
CA GLU A 4 -23.58 39.07 3.45
C GLU A 4 -24.13 37.89 2.63
N ASP A 5 -24.56 38.10 1.39
CA ASP A 5 -25.04 37.04 0.50
C ASP A 5 -23.93 36.02 0.21
N TRP A 6 -22.69 36.50 0.05
CA TRP A 6 -21.53 35.66 -0.22
C TRP A 6 -21.16 34.81 1.00
N LYS A 7 -21.08 35.41 2.21
CA LYS A 7 -20.87 34.68 3.46
C LYS A 7 -21.98 33.67 3.77
N LYS A 8 -23.23 33.97 3.39
CA LYS A 8 -24.37 33.06 3.55
C LYS A 8 -24.26 31.86 2.60
N LYS A 9 -23.85 32.08 1.34
CA LYS A 9 -23.54 30.98 0.39
C LYS A 9 -22.35 30.14 0.85
N GLU A 10 -21.29 30.76 1.37
CA GLU A 10 -20.11 30.06 1.88
C GLU A 10 -20.47 29.13 3.05
N LYS A 11 -21.22 29.62 4.04
CA LYS A 11 -21.74 28.77 5.14
C LYS A 11 -22.63 27.63 4.66
N LEU A 12 -23.46 27.85 3.63
CA LEU A 12 -24.31 26.80 3.06
C LEU A 12 -23.49 25.72 2.32
N CYS A 13 -22.40 26.09 1.64
CA CYS A 13 -21.48 25.11 1.04
C CYS A 13 -20.80 24.25 2.11
N TYR A 14 -20.25 24.86 3.18
CA TYR A 14 -19.57 24.10 4.24
C TYR A 14 -20.52 23.16 4.99
N ALA A 15 -21.74 23.61 5.33
CA ALA A 15 -22.75 22.75 5.96
C ALA A 15 -23.22 21.61 5.03
N SER A 16 -23.24 21.84 3.71
CA SER A 16 -23.55 20.80 2.73
C SER A 16 -22.40 19.78 2.56
N GLN A 17 -21.15 20.17 2.82
CA GLN A 17 -20.01 19.25 2.83
C GLN A 17 -19.95 18.41 4.11
N GLU A 18 -20.19 18.99 5.29
CA GLU A 18 -20.24 18.23 6.55
C GLU A 18 -21.37 17.18 6.52
N ASN A 19 -22.56 17.54 6.01
CA ASN A 19 -23.65 16.57 5.86
C ASN A 19 -23.29 15.43 4.87
N MET A 20 -22.61 15.71 3.75
CA MET A 20 -22.15 14.64 2.85
C MET A 20 -21.11 13.71 3.49
N ILE A 21 -20.26 14.21 4.37
CA ILE A 21 -19.28 13.39 5.08
C ILE A 21 -19.98 12.48 6.10
N ASN A 22 -20.92 13.03 6.88
CA ASN A 22 -21.66 12.27 7.89
C ASN A 22 -22.57 11.19 7.27
N THR A 23 -23.28 11.49 6.17
CA THR A 23 -24.17 10.51 5.50
C THR A 23 -23.42 9.31 4.90
N VAL A 24 -22.16 9.48 4.49
CA VAL A 24 -21.33 8.36 4.00
C VAL A 24 -20.84 7.45 5.14
N GLN A 25 -20.85 7.95 6.39
CA GLN A 25 -20.35 7.23 7.56
C GLN A 25 -21.38 6.32 8.23
N GLU A 26 -22.69 6.51 7.97
CA GLU A 26 -23.77 5.67 8.55
C GLU A 26 -24.16 4.44 7.69
N GLU A 27 -23.92 4.43 6.37
CA GLU A 27 -24.34 3.31 5.48
C GLU A 27 -23.30 2.18 5.32
N MET A 28 -22.19 2.18 6.07
CA MET A 28 -21.15 1.14 6.01
C MET A 28 -21.10 0.25 7.27
N PHE A 29 -22.19 -0.47 7.52
CA PHE A 29 -22.14 -1.71 8.31
C PHE A 29 -21.93 -2.91 7.36
N PRO A 30 -20.78 -3.61 7.40
CA PRO A 30 -20.64 -4.85 6.65
C PRO A 30 -21.55 -5.94 7.23
N TYR A 31 -22.31 -6.56 6.34
CA TYR A 31 -23.17 -7.72 6.60
C TYR A 31 -22.34 -8.89 7.13
N VAL A 32 -22.75 -9.47 8.26
CA VAL A 32 -22.13 -10.69 8.82
C VAL A 32 -22.40 -11.87 7.88
N SER A 33 -21.36 -12.36 7.22
CA SER A 33 -21.37 -13.64 6.51
C SER A 33 -20.96 -14.78 7.43
N GLU A 34 -21.68 -15.89 7.34
CA GLU A 34 -21.59 -17.06 8.24
C GLU A 34 -20.19 -17.70 8.33
N GLU A 35 -19.89 -18.27 9.50
CA GLU A 35 -18.68 -19.04 9.76
C GLU A 35 -18.64 -20.32 8.90
N VAL A 36 -17.70 -20.41 7.96
CA VAL A 36 -17.45 -21.65 7.21
C VAL A 36 -16.40 -22.48 7.94
N GLU A 37 -16.86 -23.51 8.64
CA GLU A 37 -16.01 -24.51 9.29
C GLU A 37 -15.20 -25.31 8.25
N VAL A 38 -13.95 -24.90 8.02
CA VAL A 38 -13.04 -25.60 7.09
C VAL A 38 -12.56 -26.90 7.75
N ARG A 39 -13.20 -28.00 7.38
CA ARG A 39 -12.78 -29.36 7.74
C ARG A 39 -11.33 -29.59 7.36
N THR A 40 -10.51 -29.98 8.32
CA THR A 40 -9.13 -30.40 8.10
C THR A 40 -9.10 -31.67 7.26
N SER A 41 -8.56 -31.56 6.04
CA SER A 41 -8.18 -32.72 5.23
C SER A 41 -6.96 -33.39 5.85
N THR A 42 -7.18 -34.50 6.55
CA THR A 42 -6.15 -35.52 6.78
C THR A 42 -5.65 -36.03 5.44
N ASP A 43 -4.34 -35.89 5.15
CA ASP A 43 -3.61 -36.68 4.14
C ASP A 43 -2.10 -36.31 4.13
N ILE A 44 -1.39 -36.60 5.24
CA ILE A 44 0.03 -37.02 5.22
C ILE A 44 0.21 -38.04 6.34
N GLU A 45 -0.22 -39.28 6.10
CA GLU A 45 0.36 -40.43 6.79
C GLU A 45 1.61 -40.84 6.02
N ASP A 46 2.80 -40.74 6.62
CA ASP A 46 3.87 -41.70 6.37
C ASP A 46 4.90 -41.77 7.51
N GLU A 47 5.38 -42.98 7.71
CA GLU A 47 6.14 -43.58 8.82
C GLU A 47 7.14 -42.72 9.63
N VAL A 48 7.04 -42.80 10.97
CA VAL A 48 8.08 -43.45 11.81
C VAL A 48 7.43 -44.14 13.02
N GLN A 49 7.50 -45.48 13.09
CA GLN A 49 7.15 -46.22 14.32
C GLN A 49 8.30 -46.30 15.33
N ASN A 50 7.95 -45.99 16.59
CA ASN A 50 8.41 -46.69 17.82
C ASN A 50 9.90 -46.62 18.22
N ARG A 51 10.18 -45.93 19.35
CA ARG A 51 10.87 -46.51 20.55
C ARG A 51 11.03 -45.50 21.71
N GLY A 52 10.32 -45.78 22.81
CA GLY A 52 10.74 -45.50 24.20
C GLY A 52 11.33 -44.13 24.55
N GLY A 53 10.47 -43.20 24.96
CA GLY A 53 10.83 -41.96 25.66
C GLY A 53 9.62 -41.03 25.80
N ASN A 54 9.56 -40.24 26.90
CA ASN A 54 8.53 -39.21 27.10
C ASN A 54 8.83 -37.95 26.25
N VAL A 55 8.93 -38.14 24.94
CA VAL A 55 9.27 -37.11 23.95
C VAL A 55 8.00 -36.74 23.18
N ARG A 56 7.67 -35.44 23.10
CA ARG A 56 6.45 -35.02 22.39
C ARG A 56 6.57 -35.35 20.89
N PRO A 57 5.50 -35.82 20.21
CA PRO A 57 5.49 -35.91 18.76
C PRO A 57 5.66 -34.52 18.14
N LEU A 58 6.56 -34.40 17.16
CA LEU A 58 6.75 -33.16 16.41
C LEU A 58 5.47 -32.79 15.67
N GLN A 59 5.07 -31.53 15.74
CA GLN A 59 3.91 -31.01 15.02
C GLN A 59 4.36 -30.25 13.77
N PRO A 60 3.57 -30.19 12.67
CA PRO A 60 3.92 -29.38 11.50
C PRO A 60 4.16 -27.89 11.83
N SER A 61 3.46 -27.38 12.84
CA SER A 61 3.63 -26.03 13.38
C SER A 61 5.02 -25.76 13.93
N ASP A 62 5.72 -26.79 14.44
CA ASP A 62 7.03 -26.65 15.09
C ASP A 62 8.12 -26.13 14.12
N SER A 63 7.88 -26.26 12.81
CA SER A 63 8.74 -25.76 11.72
C SER A 63 8.06 -24.72 10.81
N TYR A 64 6.94 -24.12 11.23
CA TYR A 64 6.22 -23.11 10.44
C TYR A 64 7.12 -21.95 10.00
N ASN A 65 7.24 -21.73 8.69
CA ASN A 65 8.12 -20.73 8.06
C ASN A 65 9.62 -20.80 8.46
N GLY A 66 10.05 -21.86 9.14
CA GLY A 66 11.42 -22.08 9.60
C GLY A 66 12.03 -23.35 9.01
N ALA A 67 12.68 -24.16 9.84
CA ALA A 67 13.27 -25.41 9.37
C ALA A 67 13.46 -26.48 10.46
N ILE A 68 13.47 -27.74 10.01
CA ILE A 68 13.89 -28.90 10.79
C ILE A 68 15.40 -29.11 10.59
N ARG A 69 16.14 -29.32 11.68
CA ARG A 69 17.55 -29.73 11.70
C ARG A 69 17.75 -30.96 12.59
N ASP A 70 18.96 -31.51 12.56
CA ASP A 70 19.31 -32.71 13.35
C ASP A 70 19.21 -32.45 14.85
N THR A 71 19.77 -31.34 15.32
CA THR A 71 19.91 -30.97 16.74
C THR A 71 18.77 -30.09 17.29
N TYR A 72 18.15 -29.28 16.44
CA TYR A 72 17.04 -28.40 16.80
C TYR A 72 16.02 -28.29 15.67
N ILE A 73 14.88 -27.68 15.96
CA ILE A 73 13.84 -27.31 15.02
C ILE A 73 13.49 -25.86 15.33
N TRP A 74 13.15 -25.06 14.33
CA TRP A 74 12.70 -23.70 14.55
C TRP A 74 11.57 -23.31 13.60
N SER A 75 10.71 -22.44 14.10
CA SER A 75 9.61 -21.79 13.39
C SER A 75 9.70 -20.28 13.62
N GLN A 76 9.02 -19.49 12.79
CA GLN A 76 9.04 -18.03 12.91
C GLN A 76 7.76 -17.37 12.41
N THR A 77 7.47 -16.20 12.95
CA THR A 77 6.56 -15.21 12.39
C THR A 77 7.38 -14.05 11.79
N ILE A 78 6.76 -12.91 11.46
CA ILE A 78 7.52 -11.69 11.11
C ILE A 78 8.22 -11.06 12.34
N THR A 79 7.64 -11.21 13.54
CA THR A 79 8.04 -10.59 14.82
C THR A 79 8.98 -11.45 15.66
N ASP A 80 8.79 -12.77 15.65
CA ASP A 80 9.38 -13.68 16.64
C ASP A 80 9.84 -15.02 16.02
N ILE A 81 10.52 -15.82 16.84
CA ILE A 81 11.08 -17.15 16.51
C ILE A 81 10.91 -18.08 17.70
N ASP A 82 10.39 -19.27 17.46
CA ASP A 82 10.38 -20.38 18.41
C ASP A 82 11.39 -21.45 18.01
N VAL A 83 12.26 -21.83 18.94
CA VAL A 83 13.34 -22.81 18.76
C VAL A 83 13.17 -23.97 19.74
N LEU A 84 13.17 -25.19 19.21
CA LEU A 84 13.02 -26.45 19.95
C LEU A 84 14.31 -27.26 19.85
N VAL A 85 15.17 -27.17 20.85
CA VAL A 85 16.45 -27.91 20.90
C VAL A 85 16.24 -29.28 21.54
N LYS A 86 16.63 -30.35 20.83
CA LYS A 86 16.53 -31.74 21.30
C LYS A 86 17.56 -32.00 22.40
N LEU A 87 17.12 -32.48 23.57
CA LEU A 87 18.03 -32.89 24.65
C LEU A 87 18.45 -34.37 24.51
N PRO A 88 19.63 -34.77 25.02
CA PRO A 88 20.01 -36.17 25.12
C PRO A 88 19.05 -36.96 26.02
N LYS A 89 18.90 -38.27 25.76
CA LYS A 89 17.90 -39.17 26.38
C LYS A 89 17.99 -39.36 27.91
N SER A 90 18.90 -38.67 28.59
CA SER A 90 18.97 -38.60 30.05
C SER A 90 17.83 -37.75 30.62
N PRO A 91 17.23 -38.11 31.78
CA PRO A 91 16.18 -37.32 32.42
C PRO A 91 16.73 -36.04 33.07
N LEU A 92 16.98 -35.01 32.25
CA LEU A 92 17.43 -33.69 32.70
C LEU A 92 16.27 -32.90 33.32
N LYS A 93 16.54 -32.20 34.42
CA LYS A 93 15.62 -31.23 35.03
C LYS A 93 16.07 -29.81 34.71
N ALA A 94 15.19 -28.81 34.87
CA ALA A 94 15.54 -27.41 34.63
C ALA A 94 16.76 -26.91 35.46
N LYS A 95 17.01 -27.50 36.65
CA LYS A 95 18.20 -27.21 37.49
C LYS A 95 19.51 -27.76 36.91
N ASP A 96 19.42 -28.67 35.94
CA ASP A 96 20.55 -29.36 35.31
C ASP A 96 20.87 -28.76 33.93
N LEU A 97 20.16 -27.69 33.57
CA LEU A 97 20.30 -26.93 32.34
C LEU A 97 20.74 -25.50 32.67
N ARG A 98 21.59 -24.95 31.82
CA ARG A 98 21.98 -23.54 31.83
C ARG A 98 21.76 -23.01 30.41
N VAL A 99 20.73 -22.17 30.27
CA VAL A 99 20.40 -21.49 29.02
C VAL A 99 20.86 -20.04 29.16
N SER A 100 21.67 -19.57 28.22
CA SER A 100 22.10 -18.17 28.11
C SER A 100 21.68 -17.64 26.76
N ILE A 101 20.78 -16.65 26.79
CA ILE A 101 20.25 -15.94 25.63
C ILE A 101 20.87 -14.55 25.65
N GLU A 102 21.70 -14.27 24.65
CA GLU A 102 22.27 -12.96 24.37
C GLU A 102 21.59 -12.37 23.13
N THR A 103 21.72 -11.06 22.91
CA THR A 103 21.13 -10.33 21.78
C THR A 103 21.44 -10.92 20.39
N GLN A 104 22.49 -11.74 20.25
CA GLN A 104 22.84 -12.37 18.98
C GLN A 104 23.43 -13.78 19.16
N ARG A 105 23.22 -14.43 20.31
CA ARG A 105 23.83 -15.74 20.59
C ARG A 105 22.98 -16.54 21.56
N ILE A 106 22.87 -17.83 21.32
CA ILE A 106 22.21 -18.77 22.22
C ILE A 106 23.24 -19.82 22.63
N LYS A 107 23.29 -20.12 23.93
CA LYS A 107 24.08 -21.21 24.46
C LYS A 107 23.27 -22.03 25.46
N ILE A 108 23.27 -23.35 25.28
CA ILE A 108 22.60 -24.32 26.14
C ILE A 108 23.64 -25.32 26.63
N GLU A 109 23.88 -25.33 27.94
CA GLU A 109 24.76 -26.29 28.61
C GLU A 109 23.91 -27.20 29.51
N ALA A 110 24.21 -28.50 29.54
CA ALA A 110 23.60 -29.47 30.45
C ALA A 110 24.68 -30.10 31.34
N THR A 111 24.36 -30.30 32.63
CA THR A 111 25.23 -31.07 33.53
C THR A 111 24.73 -32.50 33.65
N GLN A 112 25.62 -33.47 33.46
CA GLN A 112 25.33 -34.86 33.78
C GLN A 112 25.64 -35.10 35.26
N ARG A 113 24.61 -35.37 36.08
CA ARG A 113 24.84 -35.98 37.40
C ARG A 113 25.36 -37.39 37.18
N HIS A 114 26.67 -37.58 37.32
CA HIS A 114 27.27 -38.91 37.31
C HIS A 114 26.92 -39.60 38.63
N GLU A 115 25.89 -40.45 38.64
CA GLU A 115 25.42 -41.15 39.85
C GLU A 115 26.45 -42.14 40.44
N THR A 116 27.55 -42.39 39.72
CA THR A 116 28.54 -43.43 40.00
C THR A 116 29.99 -42.93 40.07
N CYS A 117 30.28 -41.84 40.79
CA CYS A 117 31.67 -41.50 41.16
C CYS A 117 31.81 -41.06 42.63
N ASN A 118 32.60 -41.85 43.38
CA ASN A 118 33.05 -41.48 44.72
C ASN A 118 33.92 -40.21 44.70
N LYS A 119 33.76 -39.37 45.74
CA LYS A 119 34.67 -38.32 46.25
C LYS A 119 35.70 -37.69 45.28
N SER A 120 35.63 -36.36 45.19
CA SER A 120 36.76 -35.43 44.95
C SER A 120 36.90 -34.73 43.58
N THR A 121 35.79 -34.29 42.98
CA THR A 121 35.79 -33.07 42.14
C THR A 121 34.57 -32.22 42.51
N LYS A 122 34.76 -30.95 42.87
CA LYS A 122 33.69 -30.08 43.40
C LYS A 122 32.85 -29.39 42.33
N ASP A 123 33.32 -29.37 41.08
CA ASP A 123 32.71 -28.59 40.01
C ASP A 123 31.85 -29.48 39.10
N PRO A 124 30.57 -29.13 38.87
CA PRO A 124 29.72 -29.86 37.93
C PRO A 124 30.27 -29.69 36.50
N LYS A 125 30.50 -30.80 35.82
CA LYS A 125 30.93 -30.78 34.41
C LYS A 125 29.74 -30.43 33.52
N TRP A 126 29.73 -29.19 33.04
CA TRP A 126 28.80 -28.71 32.02
C TRP A 126 29.25 -29.17 30.63
N THR A 127 28.30 -29.66 29.83
CA THR A 127 28.49 -30.05 28.43
C THR A 127 27.60 -29.18 27.56
N THR A 128 28.15 -28.47 26.59
CA THR A 128 27.39 -27.70 25.61
C THR A 128 26.56 -28.66 24.75
N ILE A 129 25.23 -28.46 24.73
CA ILE A 129 24.28 -29.21 23.90
C ILE A 129 24.00 -28.47 22.59
N PHE A 130 23.89 -27.14 22.67
CA PHE A 130 23.67 -26.26 21.55
C PHE A 130 24.36 -24.93 21.79
N GLU A 131 25.03 -24.42 20.76
CA GLU A 131 25.62 -23.08 20.74
C GLU A 131 25.52 -22.54 19.32
N GLY A 132 25.06 -21.31 19.17
CA GLY A 132 24.88 -20.70 17.85
C GLY A 132 24.87 -19.18 17.92
N GLU A 133 25.54 -18.55 16.95
CA GLU A 133 25.45 -17.11 16.69
C GLU A 133 24.30 -16.86 15.71
N LEU A 134 23.37 -15.98 16.11
CA LEU A 134 22.14 -15.67 15.38
C LEU A 134 22.43 -14.74 14.20
N ILE A 135 21.76 -14.95 13.08
CA ILE A 135 21.99 -14.12 11.87
C ILE A 135 21.58 -12.66 12.06
N PHE A 136 20.62 -12.39 12.94
CA PHE A 136 20.15 -11.05 13.30
C PHE A 136 19.95 -10.95 14.82
N LYS A 137 19.68 -9.72 15.28
CA LYS A 137 19.57 -9.40 16.71
C LYS A 137 18.15 -9.64 17.25
N THR A 138 18.10 -10.17 18.47
CA THR A 138 16.88 -10.42 19.26
C THR A 138 16.84 -9.57 20.53
N LYS A 139 15.64 -9.29 21.02
CA LYS A 139 15.42 -8.59 22.28
C LYS A 139 15.62 -9.60 23.43
N LYS A 140 16.84 -9.66 23.98
CA LYS A 140 17.19 -10.59 25.06
C LYS A 140 16.24 -10.50 26.28
N ASP A 141 15.69 -9.32 26.56
CA ASP A 141 14.90 -9.05 27.76
C ASP A 141 13.41 -9.46 27.59
N GLU A 142 12.97 -9.68 26.34
CA GLU A 142 11.65 -10.22 25.97
C GLU A 142 11.74 -11.71 25.57
N SER A 143 12.95 -12.28 25.51
CA SER A 143 13.19 -13.69 25.16
C SER A 143 13.03 -14.61 26.39
N VAL A 144 12.33 -15.74 26.23
CA VAL A 144 12.04 -16.69 27.32
C VAL A 144 12.38 -18.12 26.92
N TRP A 145 12.60 -19.00 27.91
CA TRP A 145 12.83 -20.43 27.66
C TRP A 145 12.10 -21.31 28.66
N SER A 146 11.78 -22.53 28.24
CA SER A 146 11.16 -23.56 29.07
C SER A 146 11.66 -24.97 28.70
N LEU A 147 11.46 -25.92 29.61
CA LEU A 147 11.79 -27.34 29.41
C LEU A 147 10.49 -28.12 29.19
N VAL A 148 10.30 -28.65 27.98
CA VAL A 148 9.07 -29.34 27.56
C VAL A 148 9.43 -30.74 27.05
N SER A 149 9.11 -31.78 27.83
CA SER A 149 9.13 -33.19 27.40
C SER A 149 10.35 -33.61 26.55
N GLY A 150 11.56 -33.31 27.05
CA GLY A 150 12.82 -33.63 26.35
C GLY A 150 13.35 -32.58 25.37
N TYR A 151 12.68 -31.43 25.25
CA TYR A 151 13.13 -30.29 24.45
C TYR A 151 13.34 -29.05 25.32
N VAL A 152 14.34 -28.23 24.96
CA VAL A 152 14.38 -26.83 25.41
C VAL A 152 13.64 -26.00 24.37
N SER A 153 12.51 -25.41 24.78
CA SER A 153 11.76 -24.45 23.97
C SER A 153 12.29 -23.06 24.29
N ILE A 154 12.69 -22.30 23.29
CA ILE A 154 13.19 -20.93 23.42
C ILE A 154 12.36 -20.04 22.49
N HIS A 155 11.71 -19.03 23.06
CA HIS A 155 11.00 -18.00 22.33
C HIS A 155 11.88 -16.75 22.26
N LEU A 156 12.05 -16.20 21.05
CA LEU A 156 12.95 -15.09 20.75
C LEU A 156 12.19 -14.00 20.01
N GLU A 157 12.12 -12.83 20.63
CA GLU A 157 11.55 -11.64 19.99
C GLU A 157 12.60 -10.95 19.10
N LYS A 158 12.26 -10.59 17.85
CA LYS A 158 13.19 -9.94 16.91
C LYS A 158 13.31 -8.44 17.22
N VAL A 159 14.48 -7.85 16.97
CA VAL A 159 14.67 -6.39 17.08
C VAL A 159 14.04 -5.62 15.91
N SER A 160 13.76 -6.30 14.80
CA SER A 160 13.16 -5.75 13.59
C SER A 160 12.31 -6.81 12.94
N GLU A 161 11.08 -6.44 12.59
CA GLU A 161 10.17 -7.24 11.76
C GLU A 161 10.87 -7.64 10.45
N ARG A 162 11.14 -8.93 10.29
CA ARG A 162 11.76 -9.53 9.09
C ARG A 162 11.67 -11.05 9.11
N TRP A 163 11.59 -11.63 7.92
CA TRP A 163 11.82 -13.06 7.75
C TRP A 163 13.31 -13.39 7.81
N TRP A 164 13.65 -14.42 8.58
CA TRP A 164 15.00 -14.92 8.71
C TRP A 164 15.21 -16.05 7.70
N ASP A 165 16.32 -16.04 6.96
CA ASP A 165 16.67 -17.12 6.03
C ASP A 165 17.43 -18.27 6.72
N ALA A 166 17.83 -18.08 7.98
CA ALA A 166 18.45 -19.07 8.85
C ALA A 166 18.26 -18.63 10.30
N LEU A 167 18.34 -19.53 11.28
CA LEU A 167 18.47 -19.18 12.70
C LEU A 167 19.92 -18.76 13.00
N ILE A 168 20.90 -19.56 12.57
CA ILE A 168 22.33 -19.39 12.86
C ILE A 168 23.17 -19.11 11.62
N MET A 169 24.34 -18.48 11.80
CA MET A 169 25.23 -18.08 10.70
C MET A 169 25.78 -19.24 9.84
N GLU A 170 25.91 -20.46 10.40
CA GLU A 170 26.58 -21.60 9.75
C GLU A 170 25.62 -22.63 9.12
N GLU A 171 24.30 -22.38 9.07
CA GLU A 171 23.33 -23.36 8.53
C GLU A 171 22.89 -23.10 7.07
N PRO A 172 22.27 -24.11 6.40
CA PRO A 172 21.67 -23.93 5.08
C PRO A 172 20.47 -22.98 5.11
N LYS A 173 20.50 -21.95 4.24
CA LYS A 173 19.43 -20.95 4.13
C LYS A 173 18.14 -21.51 3.54
N ILE A 174 16.99 -21.06 4.05
CA ILE A 174 15.65 -21.35 3.51
C ILE A 174 15.26 -20.34 2.42
N GLU A 175 14.36 -20.75 1.52
CA GLU A 175 13.86 -19.88 0.45
C GLU A 175 12.75 -18.95 0.96
N LEU A 176 13.09 -17.68 1.20
CA LEU A 176 12.13 -16.66 1.67
C LEU A 176 10.89 -16.49 0.76
N ASN A 177 10.99 -16.85 -0.53
CA ASN A 177 9.89 -16.75 -1.49
C ASN A 177 8.75 -17.77 -1.26
N LYS A 178 8.98 -18.81 -0.44
CA LYS A 178 8.01 -19.87 -0.12
C LYS A 178 7.38 -19.70 1.28
N ILE A 179 7.80 -18.69 2.02
CA ILE A 179 7.30 -18.36 3.36
C ILE A 179 5.88 -17.80 3.24
N ASP A 180 4.96 -18.29 4.06
CA ASP A 180 3.65 -17.67 4.18
C ASP A 180 3.76 -16.35 4.93
N CYS A 181 3.45 -15.26 4.23
CA CYS A 181 3.45 -13.89 4.76
C CYS A 181 2.07 -13.44 5.25
N SER A 182 1.09 -14.34 5.34
CA SER A 182 -0.24 -14.04 5.87
C SER A 182 -0.17 -13.61 7.35
N ARG A 183 -0.95 -12.58 7.70
CA ARG A 183 -1.20 -12.10 9.08
C ARG A 183 -2.54 -11.38 9.15
N ASN A 184 -3.10 -11.26 10.36
CA ASN A 184 -4.34 -10.53 10.55
C ASN A 184 -4.12 -9.01 10.42
N LEU A 185 -5.12 -8.29 9.90
CA LEU A 185 -5.03 -6.82 9.75
C LEU A 185 -4.86 -6.12 11.11
N ASP A 186 -5.48 -6.66 12.16
CA ASP A 186 -5.44 -6.10 13.52
C ASP A 186 -4.06 -6.16 14.19
N GLU A 187 -3.20 -7.09 13.75
CA GLU A 187 -1.81 -7.24 14.19
C GLU A 187 -0.85 -6.28 13.46
N MET A 188 -1.32 -5.62 12.40
CA MET A 188 -0.52 -4.69 11.61
C MET A 188 -0.44 -3.32 12.28
N GLY A 189 0.69 -2.61 12.12
CA GLY A 189 0.79 -1.24 12.64
C GLY A 189 -0.20 -0.29 11.94
N LEU A 190 -0.71 0.74 12.63
CA LEU A 190 -1.68 1.71 12.08
C LEU A 190 -1.30 2.24 10.68
N THR A 191 -0.02 2.59 10.47
CA THR A 191 0.52 3.06 9.19
C THR A 191 0.45 2.00 8.08
N GLU A 192 0.47 0.73 8.43
CA GLU A 192 0.33 -0.40 7.51
C GLU A 192 -1.14 -0.69 7.22
N GLN A 193 -2.00 -0.68 8.26
CA GLN A 193 -3.45 -0.81 8.13
C GLN A 193 -4.01 0.24 7.15
N MET A 194 -3.64 1.52 7.33
CA MET A 194 -4.04 2.61 6.42
C MET A 194 -3.61 2.37 4.96
N LYS A 195 -2.46 1.71 4.71
CA LYS A 195 -2.03 1.36 3.36
C LYS A 195 -2.82 0.19 2.78
N VAL A 196 -3.14 -0.81 3.59
CA VAL A 196 -4.00 -1.93 3.16
C VAL A 196 -5.40 -1.40 2.83
N GLU A 197 -5.96 -0.53 3.66
CA GLU A 197 -7.24 0.14 3.42
C GLU A 197 -7.20 1.00 2.14
N GLU A 198 -6.16 1.82 1.94
CA GLU A 198 -5.98 2.60 0.70
C GLU A 198 -5.89 1.68 -0.54
N LEU A 199 -5.19 0.54 -0.44
CA LEU A 199 -5.11 -0.45 -1.52
C LEU A 199 -6.46 -1.14 -1.80
N MET A 200 -7.20 -1.54 -0.77
CA MET A 200 -8.54 -2.13 -0.90
C MET A 200 -9.53 -1.16 -1.52
N TRP A 201 -9.56 0.09 -1.03
CA TRP A 201 -10.40 1.15 -1.58
C TRP A 201 -10.03 1.46 -3.03
N ASN A 202 -8.73 1.56 -3.36
CA ASN A 202 -8.26 1.74 -4.73
C ASN A 202 -8.66 0.58 -5.66
N HIS A 203 -8.60 -0.65 -5.17
CA HIS A 203 -9.05 -1.84 -5.91
C HIS A 203 -10.55 -1.75 -6.22
N GLN A 204 -11.38 -1.40 -5.24
CA GLN A 204 -12.82 -1.20 -5.41
C GLN A 204 -13.12 -0.05 -6.39
N GLN A 205 -12.45 1.10 -6.29
CA GLN A 205 -12.63 2.19 -7.27
C GLN A 205 -12.29 1.72 -8.68
N LYS A 206 -11.20 0.98 -8.87
CA LYS A 206 -10.78 0.46 -10.16
C LYS A 206 -11.81 -0.50 -10.77
N LEU A 207 -12.42 -1.38 -9.97
CA LEU A 207 -13.53 -2.24 -10.42
C LEU A 207 -14.78 -1.44 -10.83
N LEU A 208 -15.04 -0.32 -10.14
CA LEU A 208 -16.14 0.61 -10.45
C LEU A 208 -15.81 1.61 -11.58
N GLY A 209 -14.62 1.55 -12.18
CA GLY A 209 -14.15 2.52 -13.18
C GLY A 209 -13.95 3.95 -12.64
N LYS A 210 -13.86 4.10 -11.31
CA LYS A 210 -13.68 5.37 -10.60
C LYS A 210 -12.18 5.68 -10.39
N PRO A 211 -11.81 6.97 -10.21
CA PRO A 211 -10.42 7.35 -10.01
C PRO A 211 -9.85 6.82 -8.68
N THR A 212 -8.57 6.44 -8.70
CA THR A 212 -7.82 6.01 -7.50
C THR A 212 -7.35 7.19 -6.66
N SER A 213 -6.83 6.91 -5.47
CA SER A 213 -6.41 7.89 -4.46
C SER A 213 -5.32 8.79 -5.01
N ASP A 214 -4.34 8.22 -5.71
CA ASP A 214 -3.27 8.99 -6.36
C ASP A 214 -3.77 9.78 -7.58
N GLN A 215 -4.80 9.30 -8.29
CA GLN A 215 -5.44 10.06 -9.36
C GLN A 215 -6.23 11.25 -8.80
N LEU A 216 -6.94 11.09 -7.67
CA LEU A 216 -7.61 12.19 -6.97
C LEU A 216 -6.62 13.19 -6.39
N LYS A 217 -5.52 12.73 -5.78
CA LYS A 217 -4.41 13.60 -5.33
C LYS A 217 -3.83 14.38 -6.51
N MET A 218 -3.58 13.72 -7.64
CA MET A 218 -3.09 14.35 -8.87
C MET A 218 -4.09 15.38 -9.43
N GLU A 219 -5.38 15.04 -9.52
CA GLU A 219 -6.43 15.95 -9.96
C GLU A 219 -6.52 17.18 -9.04
N ALA A 220 -6.47 16.99 -7.72
CA ALA A 220 -6.46 18.08 -6.75
C ALA A 220 -5.24 18.98 -6.90
N ILE A 221 -4.04 18.43 -7.14
CA ILE A 221 -2.81 19.19 -7.42
C ILE A 221 -2.94 19.96 -8.74
N MET A 222 -3.40 19.32 -9.81
CA MET A 222 -3.61 19.95 -11.12
C MET A 222 -4.65 21.08 -11.03
N LYS A 223 -5.78 20.85 -10.36
CA LYS A 223 -6.84 21.84 -10.13
C LYS A 223 -6.35 23.00 -9.26
N LYS A 224 -5.49 22.74 -8.27
CA LYS A 224 -4.85 23.79 -7.46
C LYS A 224 -3.85 24.62 -8.29
N ALA A 225 -3.06 23.98 -9.16
CA ALA A 225 -2.13 24.66 -10.06
C ALA A 225 -2.86 25.46 -11.17
N TRP A 226 -3.97 24.95 -11.70
CA TRP A 226 -4.83 25.65 -12.66
C TRP A 226 -5.41 26.94 -12.07
N ASN A 227 -5.88 26.88 -10.81
CA ASN A 227 -6.52 28.01 -10.14
C ASN A 227 -5.53 28.97 -9.45
N ALA A 228 -4.23 28.69 -9.47
CA ALA A 228 -3.21 29.53 -8.86
C ALA A 228 -3.11 30.88 -9.57
N LYS A 229 -3.03 31.98 -8.79
CA LYS A 229 -2.97 33.34 -9.33
C LYS A 229 -1.71 33.53 -10.19
N GLY A 230 -1.91 33.82 -11.48
CA GLY A 230 -0.83 33.92 -12.48
C GLY A 230 -0.53 32.61 -13.22
N SER A 231 -1.35 31.56 -13.03
CA SER A 231 -1.30 30.35 -13.84
C SER A 231 -1.53 30.67 -15.33
N PRO A 232 -0.72 30.12 -16.26
CA PRO A 232 -0.88 30.39 -17.70
C PRO A 232 -2.20 29.86 -18.26
N PHE A 233 -2.88 28.96 -17.53
CA PHE A 233 -4.18 28.42 -17.88
C PHE A 233 -5.36 29.28 -17.36
N GLN A 234 -5.10 30.20 -16.44
CA GLN A 234 -6.10 31.13 -15.89
C GLN A 234 -6.23 32.42 -16.74
N VAL A 235 -5.75 32.39 -18.00
CA VAL A 235 -6.01 33.44 -18.99
C VAL A 235 -7.48 33.36 -19.41
N THR A 236 -8.35 33.99 -18.61
CA THR A 236 -9.64 34.44 -19.09
C THR A 236 -9.40 35.49 -20.16
N LEU A 237 -9.32 35.06 -21.43
CA LEU A 237 -9.35 35.97 -22.57
C LEU A 237 -10.57 36.87 -22.38
N SER A 238 -10.35 38.18 -22.29
CA SER A 238 -11.45 39.12 -22.07
C SER A 238 -12.47 38.96 -23.20
N LEU A 239 -13.73 39.30 -22.93
CA LEU A 239 -14.77 39.23 -23.97
C LEU A 239 -14.33 40.00 -25.24
N ALA A 240 -13.66 41.15 -25.06
CA ALA A 240 -13.07 41.93 -26.14
C ALA A 240 -11.98 41.19 -26.93
N THR A 241 -11.16 40.37 -26.27
CA THR A 241 -10.12 39.54 -26.90
C THR A 241 -10.74 38.40 -27.71
N ILE A 242 -11.77 37.73 -27.16
CA ILE A 242 -12.51 36.67 -27.85
C ILE A 242 -13.25 37.25 -29.07
N THR A 243 -13.96 38.37 -28.93
CA THR A 243 -14.60 39.05 -30.05
C THR A 243 -13.59 39.55 -31.08
N GLY A 244 -12.40 39.96 -30.66
CA GLY A 244 -11.32 40.37 -31.56
C GLY A 244 -10.83 39.21 -32.44
N ILE A 245 -10.59 38.03 -31.85
CA ILE A 245 -10.18 36.82 -32.58
C ILE A 245 -11.28 36.35 -33.54
N ILE A 246 -12.55 36.39 -33.11
CA ILE A 246 -13.68 36.02 -33.97
C ILE A 246 -13.85 37.03 -35.12
N ALA A 247 -13.74 38.34 -34.84
CA ALA A 247 -13.86 39.37 -35.86
C ALA A 247 -12.74 39.30 -36.92
N THR A 248 -11.49 39.05 -36.52
CA THR A 248 -10.39 38.88 -37.48
C THR A 248 -10.52 37.60 -38.31
N ALA A 249 -10.99 36.50 -37.71
CA ALA A 249 -11.29 35.28 -38.46
C ALA A 249 -12.42 35.47 -39.49
N LEU A 250 -13.52 36.12 -39.09
CA LEU A 250 -14.63 36.44 -40.01
C LEU A 250 -14.20 37.42 -41.11
N LEU A 251 -13.37 38.43 -40.79
CA LEU A 251 -12.83 39.37 -41.77
C LEU A 251 -11.92 38.66 -42.78
N ALA A 252 -11.06 37.74 -42.33
CA ALA A 252 -10.21 36.95 -43.22
C ALA A 252 -11.02 36.03 -44.14
N ILE A 253 -12.10 35.42 -43.64
CA ILE A 253 -13.04 34.64 -44.46
C ILE A 253 -13.72 35.56 -45.49
N ALA A 254 -14.20 36.74 -45.09
CA ALA A 254 -14.83 37.71 -45.99
C ALA A 254 -13.88 38.10 -47.15
N PHE A 255 -12.68 38.59 -46.85
CA PHE A 255 -11.67 38.94 -47.87
C PHE A 255 -11.24 37.76 -48.76
N SER A 256 -11.24 36.53 -48.23
CA SER A 256 -10.95 35.32 -48.99
C SER A 256 -12.12 34.88 -49.89
N THR A 257 -13.33 35.37 -49.62
CA THR A 257 -14.57 35.05 -50.37
C THR A 257 -15.12 36.23 -51.19
N ASP A 258 -14.41 37.36 -51.25
CA ASP A 258 -14.77 38.51 -52.07
C ASP A 258 -14.71 38.16 -53.57
N ASN A 259 -15.82 37.62 -54.04
CA ASN A 259 -16.14 37.45 -55.45
C ASN A 259 -16.44 38.85 -56.05
N TRP A 260 -15.38 39.61 -56.33
CA TRP A 260 -15.46 40.96 -56.88
C TRP A 260 -16.17 40.96 -58.24
N LEU A 261 -17.49 41.17 -58.21
CA LEU A 261 -18.29 41.48 -59.39
C LEU A 261 -17.90 42.86 -59.94
N TYR A 262 -16.86 42.86 -60.78
CA TYR A 262 -16.39 44.04 -61.50
C TYR A 262 -17.50 44.56 -62.43
N THR A 263 -18.19 45.62 -62.01
CA THR A 263 -19.19 46.30 -62.83
C THR A 263 -18.51 47.21 -63.85
N GLU A 264 -18.31 46.69 -65.06
CA GLU A 264 -17.72 47.44 -66.16
C GLU A 264 -18.66 48.57 -66.65
N VAL A 265 -18.39 49.81 -66.23
CA VAL A 265 -19.18 50.99 -66.65
C VAL A 265 -18.81 51.42 -68.08
N LYS A 266 -19.54 50.89 -69.06
CA LYS A 266 -19.39 51.26 -70.48
C LYS A 266 -19.73 52.73 -70.71
N ARG A 267 -18.69 53.57 -70.88
CA ARG A 267 -18.79 55.03 -71.03
C ARG A 267 -19.72 55.54 -72.14
N ALA A 268 -20.07 54.69 -73.11
CA ALA A 268 -21.01 55.00 -74.18
C ALA A 268 -22.40 55.45 -73.68
N GLN A 269 -22.88 54.96 -72.53
CA GLN A 269 -24.21 55.35 -72.02
C GLN A 269 -24.26 56.73 -71.33
N ILE A 270 -23.11 57.35 -71.06
CA ILE A 270 -23.06 58.66 -70.38
C ILE A 270 -23.41 59.81 -71.35
N GLN A 271 -23.13 59.68 -72.64
CA GLN A 271 -23.39 60.75 -73.61
C GLN A 271 -24.88 60.90 -74.00
N VAL A 272 -25.67 59.82 -73.98
CA VAL A 272 -27.09 59.83 -74.41
C VAL A 272 -27.98 60.69 -73.49
N ARG A 273 -27.64 60.81 -72.20
CA ARG A 273 -28.38 61.65 -71.24
C ARG A 273 -28.07 63.15 -71.32
N ARG A 274 -27.03 63.57 -72.04
CA ARG A 274 -26.64 65.01 -72.10
C ARG A 274 -27.31 65.75 -73.27
N THR A 275 -27.60 65.06 -74.37
CA THR A 275 -28.35 65.62 -75.51
C THR A 275 -29.85 65.73 -75.22
N SER A 276 -30.43 64.76 -74.51
CA SER A 276 -31.86 64.74 -74.17
C SER A 276 -32.30 65.81 -73.15
N LEU A 277 -31.37 66.39 -72.37
CA LEU A 277 -31.64 67.50 -71.45
C LEU A 277 -31.51 68.91 -72.08
N LEU A 278 -30.98 69.03 -73.30
CA LEU A 278 -30.89 70.32 -74.00
C LEU A 278 -32.06 70.57 -74.96
N THR A 279 -32.78 69.53 -75.41
CA THR A 279 -33.94 69.68 -76.30
C THR A 279 -35.22 70.13 -75.59
N TYR A 280 -35.32 69.90 -74.27
CA TYR A 280 -36.53 70.21 -73.47
C TYR A 280 -36.60 71.64 -72.92
N ARG A 281 -35.65 72.52 -73.26
CA ARG A 281 -35.52 73.86 -72.65
C ARG A 281 -35.89 75.04 -73.56
N ASN A 282 -36.35 74.79 -74.79
CA ASN A 282 -36.68 75.82 -75.79
C ASN A 282 -38.09 75.66 -76.39
N LEU A 283 -39.08 75.40 -75.53
CA LEU A 283 -40.53 75.56 -75.72
C LEU A 283 -41.14 75.81 -74.33
N THR A 284 -42.07 76.74 -74.06
CA THR A 284 -42.59 77.93 -74.78
C THR A 284 -43.13 78.93 -73.72
N PRO A 285 -43.48 80.20 -74.04
CA PRO A 285 -43.79 81.23 -73.03
C PRO A 285 -45.29 81.29 -72.64
N PHE A 286 -45.74 82.45 -72.13
CA PHE A 286 -47.02 82.83 -71.50
C PHE A 286 -47.04 82.62 -69.96
N THR A 287 -47.47 83.59 -69.14
CA THR A 287 -48.04 84.94 -69.35
C THR A 287 -47.35 85.98 -68.47
#